data_AF-A0A353ZFY6-F1
#
_entry.id   AF-A0A353ZFY6-F1
#
_cell.length_a   1.000
_cell.length_b   1.000
_cell.length_c   1.000
_cell.angle_alpha   90.00
_cell.angle_beta   90.00
_cell.angle_gamma   90.00
#
_symmetry.space_group_name_H-M   'P 1'
#
loop_
_entity.id
_entity.type
_entity.pdbx_description
1 polymer ?
#
loop_
_entity_poly.entity_id
_entity_poly.type
_entity_poly.pdbx_seq_one_letter_code
_entity_poly.pdbx_strand_id
1 'polypeptide(L)'
;MPILLTQSIPRPGRPLLVGLLAVWLAWGSVAWGGEGESPARRRVPGEGDAVARRLSELEDQLGRVTRENQRLSAEVRALQQTQPAHRSQARHRVEDEDDRDSVIPAAAWQSEIPPETPAESVDAMASEALWPGSSGVATGAGEDAFTTPAEATWCQRDIGHSATRPQGWHVGYDNGFVMEPGSNAESPFSLKINNQTMFRYAGFLRDVETWTDSAGVVQPVNDFSNFQIPRGRLSFSGGALVPDLSYQVIIDYNTVTSTPIGFRAYLLSYEFSEALAVHVGQNKVPGTREWLTSAFAVQGTDRSMATTFFRPSLSQGIWITGRVWEDVQYHAMLSNGFNTSNLPARDLNVYPCWSGSVWWEPWGAFGKDSSDLQWHEQPAIRVGTSQTFAHDRGSQANSYAPENSLLRLSDGTVITNPGALAPGVTLTDYTVLLSAFDLGWKYQGLSLLGELYLQTLGSLGGNGPLPISSTQAAGGYLQGGVFVLPREFEFYGRGSVVAGDYGTGGEYAGGFNWFPLLGKDNLRVTTDLAYVLRSPADQNRTNYVAGYTGWLLRAQVSTSF
;
A
#
# COMPACT_ATOMS: atom_id res chain seq x y z
N MET A 1 -63.64 -5.57 -27.93
CA MET A 1 -64.16 -5.93 -26.60
C MET A 1 -62.95 -6.34 -25.75
N PRO A 2 -62.52 -5.48 -24.81
CA PRO A 2 -61.30 -5.61 -24.00
C PRO A 2 -61.60 -6.14 -22.57
N ILE A 3 -60.55 -6.36 -21.75
CA ILE A 3 -60.42 -6.21 -20.26
C ILE A 3 -59.13 -6.98 -19.86
N LEU A 4 -57.98 -6.36 -19.51
CA LEU A 4 -57.58 -5.50 -18.37
C LEU A 4 -57.03 -6.28 -17.15
N LEU A 5 -55.73 -6.08 -16.86
CA LEU A 5 -55.11 -5.56 -15.60
C LEU A 5 -54.72 -6.68 -14.61
N THR A 6 -53.68 -6.62 -13.76
CA THR A 6 -52.64 -5.66 -13.32
C THR A 6 -51.68 -6.49 -12.44
N GLN A 7 -50.41 -6.16 -12.20
CA GLN A 7 -49.99 -5.05 -11.34
C GLN A 7 -48.54 -4.62 -11.62
N SER A 8 -48.41 -3.30 -11.69
CA SER A 8 -47.21 -2.48 -11.68
C SER A 8 -46.56 -2.41 -10.30
N ILE A 9 -45.24 -2.58 -10.22
CA ILE A 9 -44.43 -2.17 -9.06
C ILE A 9 -43.92 -0.74 -9.31
N PRO A 10 -44.08 0.19 -8.36
CA PRO A 10 -43.66 1.58 -8.52
C PRO A 10 -42.13 1.70 -8.38
N ARG A 11 -41.49 2.35 -9.35
CA ARG A 11 -40.12 2.88 -9.21
C ARG A 11 -40.19 4.28 -8.58
N PRO A 12 -39.54 4.54 -7.43
CA PRO A 12 -39.25 5.90 -7.03
C PRO A 12 -37.86 6.33 -7.53
N GLY A 13 -37.83 7.46 -8.24
CA GLY A 13 -36.87 8.54 -8.04
C GLY A 13 -35.40 8.32 -8.40
N ARG A 14 -35.05 8.65 -9.64
CA ARG A 14 -33.67 8.81 -10.16
C ARG A 14 -32.92 10.16 -9.90
N PRO A 15 -33.31 11.13 -9.04
CA PRO A 15 -32.59 12.42 -9.01
C PRO A 15 -31.43 12.54 -7.99
N LEU A 16 -31.23 11.59 -7.06
CA LEU A 16 -30.21 11.73 -6.00
C LEU A 16 -28.76 11.39 -6.43
N LEU A 17 -28.60 10.51 -7.44
CA LEU A 17 -27.28 10.09 -7.93
C LEU A 17 -26.55 11.19 -8.72
N VAL A 18 -27.29 12.04 -9.43
CA VAL A 18 -26.73 13.25 -10.08
C VAL A 18 -26.34 14.28 -9.01
N GLY A 19 -27.07 14.34 -7.89
CA GLY A 19 -26.78 15.25 -6.78
C GLY A 19 -25.49 14.94 -6.04
N LEU A 20 -25.21 13.66 -5.73
CA LEU A 20 -23.97 13.28 -5.04
C LEU A 20 -22.73 13.41 -5.95
N LEU A 21 -22.83 13.04 -7.23
CA LEU A 21 -21.76 13.27 -8.20
C LEU A 21 -21.51 14.77 -8.44
N ALA A 22 -22.57 15.59 -8.46
CA ALA A 22 -22.47 17.04 -8.61
C ALA A 22 -21.93 17.75 -7.36
N VAL A 23 -22.27 17.30 -6.15
CA VAL A 23 -21.70 17.84 -4.90
C VAL A 23 -20.21 17.52 -4.80
N TRP A 24 -19.79 16.34 -5.26
CA TRP A 24 -18.38 15.96 -5.31
C TRP A 24 -17.59 16.69 -6.40
N LEU A 25 -18.14 16.83 -7.61
CA LEU A 25 -17.56 17.67 -8.68
C LEU A 25 -17.54 19.17 -8.31
N ALA A 26 -18.51 19.65 -7.53
CA ALA A 26 -18.57 21.03 -7.05
C ALA A 26 -17.54 21.34 -5.96
N TRP A 27 -17.11 20.35 -5.16
CA TRP A 27 -15.99 20.53 -4.22
C TRP A 27 -14.66 20.74 -4.96
N GLY A 28 -14.48 20.10 -6.13
CA GLY A 28 -13.32 20.34 -6.99
C GLY A 28 -13.25 21.75 -7.58
N SER A 29 -14.39 22.44 -7.74
CA SER A 29 -14.44 23.81 -8.27
C SER A 29 -14.40 24.91 -7.20
N VAL A 30 -14.74 24.63 -5.94
CA VAL A 30 -14.55 25.58 -4.83
C VAL A 30 -13.07 25.78 -4.47
N ALA A 31 -12.18 24.83 -4.85
CA ALA A 31 -10.74 25.02 -4.79
C ALA A 31 -10.20 26.03 -5.83
N TRP A 32 -11.05 26.54 -6.73
CA TRP A 32 -10.75 27.54 -7.74
C TRP A 32 -11.67 28.75 -7.57
N GLY A 33 -11.35 29.63 -6.63
CA GLY A 33 -12.06 30.90 -6.45
C GLY A 33 -11.43 31.75 -5.36
N GLY A 34 -10.58 32.69 -5.76
CA GLY A 34 -9.94 33.63 -4.86
C GLY A 34 -10.87 34.73 -4.32
N GLU A 35 -10.41 35.28 -3.20
CA GLU A 35 -10.72 36.58 -2.57
C GLU A 35 -12.13 36.81 -2.00
N GLY A 36 -12.20 36.82 -0.66
CA GLY A 36 -13.35 37.30 0.12
C GLY A 36 -12.88 37.89 1.45
N GLU A 37 -13.21 39.17 1.67
CA GLU A 37 -12.78 40.03 2.76
C GLU A 37 -13.06 39.50 4.18
N SER A 38 -12.18 39.86 5.13
CA SER A 38 -12.30 39.52 6.56
C SER A 38 -13.34 40.41 7.28
N PRO A 39 -14.29 39.84 8.05
CA PRO A 39 -15.16 40.66 8.89
C PRO A 39 -14.47 41.01 10.22
N ALA A 40 -14.55 42.29 10.57
CA ALA A 40 -13.99 42.89 11.78
C ALA A 40 -14.52 42.24 13.07
N ARG A 41 -13.60 41.80 13.96
CA ARG A 41 -13.93 41.29 15.30
C ARG A 41 -14.26 42.44 16.26
N ARG A 42 -15.45 42.40 16.87
CA ARG A 42 -15.79 43.18 18.08
C ARG A 42 -14.93 42.70 19.26
N ARG A 43 -14.18 43.62 19.89
CA ARG A 43 -13.46 43.37 21.15
C ARG A 43 -14.42 43.42 22.34
N VAL A 44 -14.40 42.38 23.16
CA VAL A 44 -14.98 42.39 24.52
C VAL A 44 -13.92 42.98 25.47
N PRO A 45 -14.22 44.00 26.29
CA PRO A 45 -13.24 44.58 27.22
C PRO A 45 -12.95 43.59 28.37
N GLY A 46 -11.68 43.24 28.58
CA GLY A 46 -11.23 42.44 29.74
C GLY A 46 -10.40 41.18 29.42
N GLU A 47 -10.43 40.66 28.19
CA GLU A 47 -9.65 39.46 27.81
C GLU A 47 -8.16 39.75 27.54
N GLY A 48 -7.83 40.97 27.09
CA GLY A 48 -6.45 41.34 26.74
C GLY A 48 -5.47 41.25 27.90
N ASP A 49 -5.90 41.64 29.11
CA ASP A 49 -5.05 41.66 30.31
C ASP A 49 -4.86 40.27 30.93
N ALA A 50 -5.77 39.33 30.66
CA ALA A 50 -5.63 37.94 31.08
C ALA A 50 -4.70 37.18 30.13
N VAL A 51 -4.82 37.43 28.82
CA VAL A 51 -3.95 36.84 27.79
C VAL A 51 -2.53 37.38 27.91
N ALA A 52 -2.34 38.68 28.15
CA ALA A 52 -1.01 39.26 28.36
C ALA A 52 -0.30 38.70 29.60
N ARG A 53 -1.02 38.48 30.70
CA ARG A 53 -0.47 37.82 31.90
C ARG A 53 -0.06 36.37 31.64
N ARG A 54 -0.89 35.61 30.91
CA ARG A 54 -0.59 34.23 30.53
C ARG A 54 0.64 34.12 29.62
N LEU A 55 0.80 35.06 28.70
CA LEU A 55 1.97 35.16 27.81
C LEU A 55 3.25 35.46 28.60
N SER A 56 3.20 36.42 29.53
CA SER A 56 4.36 36.73 30.38
C SER A 56 4.75 35.55 31.29
N GLU A 57 3.78 34.81 31.85
CA GLU A 57 4.06 33.58 32.60
C GLU A 57 4.69 32.49 31.75
N LEU A 58 4.25 32.34 30.49
CA LEU A 58 4.82 31.37 29.55
C LEU A 58 6.24 31.73 29.12
N GLU A 59 6.52 33.02 28.89
CA GLU A 59 7.87 33.52 28.57
C GLU A 59 8.84 33.27 29.74
N ASP A 60 8.39 33.50 30.98
CA ASP A 60 9.17 33.20 32.18
C ASP A 60 9.42 31.70 32.39
N GLN A 61 8.45 30.85 32.03
CA GLN A 61 8.61 29.40 32.07
C GLN A 61 9.60 28.93 30.99
N LEU A 62 9.52 29.45 29.77
CA LEU A 62 10.46 29.13 28.70
C LEU A 62 11.89 29.56 29.05
N GLY A 63 12.04 30.74 29.67
CA GLY A 63 13.32 31.23 30.15
C GLY A 63 13.93 30.34 31.24
N ARG A 64 13.10 29.78 32.14
CA ARG A 64 13.55 28.81 33.15
C ARG A 64 14.03 27.50 32.53
N VAL A 65 13.23 26.91 31.64
CA VAL A 65 13.59 25.65 30.96
C VAL A 65 14.86 25.80 30.13
N THR A 66 15.04 26.93 29.46
CA THR A 66 16.24 27.20 28.67
C THR A 66 17.51 27.26 29.54
N ARG A 67 17.42 27.91 30.71
CA ARG A 67 18.53 27.96 31.68
C ARG A 67 18.83 26.58 32.28
N GLU A 68 17.81 25.79 32.57
CA GLU A 68 17.94 24.41 33.07
C GLU A 68 18.68 23.54 32.04
N ASN A 69 18.26 23.60 30.76
CA ASN A 69 18.89 22.84 29.68
C ASN A 69 20.35 23.25 29.45
N GLN A 70 20.67 24.54 29.54
CA GLN A 70 22.05 25.01 29.44
C GLN A 70 22.91 24.51 30.60
N ARG A 71 22.37 24.52 31.84
CA ARG A 71 23.05 23.97 33.01
C ARG A 71 23.30 22.47 32.88
N LEU A 72 22.28 21.68 32.54
CA LEU A 72 22.40 20.24 32.35
C LEU A 72 23.38 19.89 31.22
N SER A 73 23.37 20.67 30.14
CA SER A 73 24.33 20.49 29.03
C SER A 73 25.78 20.79 29.44
N ALA A 74 26.00 21.74 30.35
CA ALA A 74 27.31 22.01 30.92
C ALA A 74 27.75 20.91 31.88
N GLU A 75 26.83 20.37 32.68
CA GLU A 75 27.07 19.28 33.62
C GLU A 75 27.42 17.97 32.89
N VAL A 76 26.71 17.63 31.82
CA VAL A 76 27.04 16.48 30.95
C VAL A 76 28.42 16.65 30.31
N ARG A 77 28.77 17.86 29.84
CA ARG A 77 30.11 18.14 29.30
C ARG A 77 31.21 18.01 30.36
N ALA A 78 30.96 18.46 31.59
CA ALA A 78 31.90 18.32 32.71
C ALA A 78 32.07 16.84 33.12
N LEU A 79 31.00 16.04 33.10
CA LEU A 79 31.04 14.61 33.35
C LEU A 79 31.79 13.83 32.25
N GLN A 80 31.67 14.26 31.00
CA GLN A 80 32.42 13.68 29.88
C GLN A 80 33.93 14.01 29.96
N GLN A 81 34.29 15.16 30.53
CA GLN A 81 35.69 15.56 30.71
C GLN A 81 36.35 14.92 31.94
N THR A 82 35.58 14.44 32.91
CA THR A 82 36.09 13.79 34.13
C THR A 82 36.23 12.27 34.03
N GLN A 83 35.96 11.66 32.85
CA GLN A 83 36.28 10.25 32.58
C GLN A 83 37.58 10.08 31.77
N PRO A 84 38.74 9.88 32.41
CA PRO A 84 39.86 9.18 31.78
C PRO A 84 39.82 7.67 32.13
N ALA A 85 40.22 6.85 31.15
CA ALA A 85 40.77 5.49 31.33
C ALA A 85 39.86 4.24 31.38
N HIS A 86 38.73 4.18 30.65
CA HIS A 86 38.10 2.88 30.32
C HIS A 86 37.97 2.56 28.82
N ARG A 87 38.35 3.48 27.91
CA ARG A 87 38.31 3.23 26.45
C ARG A 87 39.61 2.74 25.84
N SER A 88 40.76 2.92 26.49
CA SER A 88 42.07 2.49 25.96
C SER A 88 42.38 1.01 26.20
N GLN A 89 41.88 0.40 27.28
CA GLN A 89 42.09 -1.04 27.55
C GLN A 89 41.24 -1.98 26.69
N ALA A 90 40.10 -1.50 26.16
CA ALA A 90 39.25 -2.31 25.27
C ALA A 90 39.74 -2.35 23.82
N ARG A 91 40.57 -1.38 23.39
CA ARG A 91 41.11 -1.34 22.02
C ARG A 91 42.36 -2.20 21.84
N HIS A 92 43.27 -2.19 22.81
CA HIS A 92 44.48 -3.02 22.73
C HIS A 92 44.25 -4.52 22.91
N ARG A 93 43.08 -4.96 23.41
CA ARG A 93 42.78 -6.40 23.51
C ARG A 93 42.26 -7.01 22.21
N VAL A 94 41.83 -6.19 21.25
CA VAL A 94 41.30 -6.65 19.96
C VAL A 94 42.37 -6.58 18.86
N GLU A 95 43.38 -5.71 19.01
CA GLU A 95 44.46 -5.55 18.02
C GLU A 95 45.59 -6.59 18.15
N ASP A 96 45.71 -7.31 19.28
CA ASP A 96 46.76 -8.32 19.50
C ASP A 96 46.40 -9.75 19.03
N GLU A 97 45.14 -10.02 18.66
CA GLU A 97 44.70 -11.36 18.18
C GLU A 97 44.67 -11.50 16.64
N ASP A 98 44.75 -10.41 15.87
CA ASP A 98 44.64 -10.43 14.40
C ASP A 98 46.00 -10.43 13.66
N ASP A 99 47.13 -10.36 14.38
CA ASP A 99 48.47 -10.15 13.79
C ASP A 99 49.37 -11.41 13.78
N ARG A 100 48.77 -12.61 13.86
CA ARG A 100 49.48 -13.88 13.62
C ARG A 100 48.72 -14.75 12.63
N ASP A 101 48.83 -14.41 11.34
CA ASP A 101 49.18 -15.36 10.28
C ASP A 101 49.03 -14.68 8.92
N SER A 102 50.13 -14.10 8.43
CA SER A 102 50.26 -13.80 7.00
C SER A 102 51.65 -14.19 6.49
N VAL A 103 51.64 -14.68 5.25
CA VAL A 103 52.68 -14.72 4.20
C VAL A 103 53.07 -16.12 3.71
N ILE A 104 52.51 -16.53 2.56
CA ILE A 104 53.23 -17.08 1.39
C ILE A 104 52.59 -16.51 0.08
N PRO A 105 53.36 -16.11 -0.96
CA PRO A 105 52.90 -15.19 -2.01
C PRO A 105 52.38 -15.85 -3.31
N ALA A 106 51.59 -15.08 -4.05
CA ALA A 106 50.98 -15.43 -5.32
C ALA A 106 51.97 -15.48 -6.50
N ALA A 107 52.19 -16.68 -7.04
CA ALA A 107 52.61 -16.90 -8.42
C ALA A 107 52.12 -18.28 -8.90
N ALA A 108 51.71 -18.35 -10.16
CA ALA A 108 51.29 -19.51 -10.95
C ALA A 108 49.84 -20.02 -10.78
N TRP A 109 48.95 -19.53 -11.64
CA TRP A 109 47.80 -20.30 -12.10
C TRP A 109 47.87 -20.41 -13.64
N GLN A 110 48.47 -21.51 -14.09
CA GLN A 110 48.26 -22.07 -15.42
C GLN A 110 47.91 -23.56 -15.24
N SER A 111 46.76 -23.92 -15.85
CA SER A 111 46.31 -25.24 -16.33
C SER A 111 46.62 -26.51 -15.52
N GLU A 112 45.56 -27.27 -15.19
CA GLU A 112 45.29 -28.57 -15.82
C GLU A 112 43.94 -29.16 -15.34
N ILE A 113 43.16 -29.64 -16.31
CA ILE A 113 41.93 -30.42 -16.15
C ILE A 113 42.33 -31.91 -16.13
N PRO A 114 41.76 -32.74 -15.24
CA PRO A 114 41.70 -34.19 -15.46
C PRO A 114 40.25 -34.70 -15.64
N PRO A 115 40.08 -35.91 -16.21
CA PRO A 115 38.98 -36.23 -17.13
C PRO A 115 37.77 -36.94 -16.49
N GLU A 116 36.72 -37.02 -17.31
CA GLU A 116 35.41 -37.63 -17.08
C GLU A 116 35.39 -39.18 -16.98
N THR A 117 34.36 -39.66 -16.24
CA THR A 117 33.54 -40.90 -16.38
C THR A 117 34.03 -42.26 -15.82
N PRO A 118 33.14 -43.24 -15.52
CA PRO A 118 31.70 -43.37 -15.84
C PRO A 118 30.73 -43.78 -14.69
N ALA A 119 29.44 -43.78 -15.04
CA ALA A 119 28.26 -44.12 -14.24
C ALA A 119 28.20 -45.56 -13.70
N GLU A 120 27.59 -45.71 -12.52
CA GLU A 120 26.93 -46.95 -12.08
C GLU A 120 25.62 -46.63 -11.33
N SER A 121 24.57 -47.33 -11.75
CA SER A 121 23.21 -47.37 -11.23
C SER A 121 23.11 -48.24 -9.97
N VAL A 122 22.29 -47.87 -8.97
CA VAL A 122 21.44 -48.84 -8.26
C VAL A 122 20.18 -48.18 -7.70
N ASP A 123 19.05 -48.78 -8.06
CA ASP A 123 17.71 -48.63 -7.50
C ASP A 123 17.61 -49.00 -6.01
N ALA A 124 16.47 -48.59 -5.43
CA ALA A 124 15.81 -49.06 -4.21
C ALA A 124 16.30 -48.48 -2.87
N MET A 125 15.46 -47.66 -2.24
CA MET A 125 14.47 -48.14 -1.27
C MET A 125 13.54 -47.00 -0.82
N ALA A 126 12.25 -47.23 -1.03
CA ALA A 126 11.17 -46.58 -0.32
C ALA A 126 11.17 -46.99 1.16
N SER A 127 10.67 -46.10 2.03
CA SER A 127 9.64 -46.35 3.07
C SER A 127 9.89 -45.60 4.38
N GLU A 128 8.80 -44.97 4.86
CA GLU A 128 8.49 -44.55 6.24
C GLU A 128 9.18 -43.28 6.77
N ALA A 129 8.46 -42.25 7.23
CA ALA A 129 7.59 -42.34 8.40
C ALA A 129 6.26 -41.55 8.33
N LEU A 130 5.24 -42.17 8.92
CA LEU A 130 3.86 -41.75 9.17
C LEU A 130 3.69 -40.84 10.41
N TRP A 131 2.68 -39.95 10.41
CA TRP A 131 1.62 -39.82 11.45
C TRP A 131 0.45 -38.94 10.87
N PRO A 132 -0.78 -38.92 11.42
CA PRO A 132 -1.94 -39.63 10.91
C PRO A 132 -3.10 -38.69 10.55
N GLY A 133 -4.10 -39.27 9.90
CA GLY A 133 -5.34 -38.59 9.57
C GLY A 133 -6.24 -38.30 10.76
N SER A 134 -7.05 -37.26 10.60
CA SER A 134 -8.42 -37.25 11.08
C SER A 134 -9.35 -36.90 9.91
N SER A 135 -10.08 -37.92 9.48
CA SER A 135 -11.23 -37.84 8.59
C SER A 135 -12.41 -37.20 9.31
N GLY A 136 -13.05 -36.23 8.67
CA GLY A 136 -14.31 -35.64 9.10
C GLY A 136 -14.91 -34.82 7.95
N VAL A 137 -15.62 -35.50 7.07
CA VAL A 137 -16.42 -34.89 6.00
C VAL A 137 -17.58 -34.12 6.64
N ALA A 138 -17.67 -32.83 6.36
CA ALA A 138 -18.89 -32.05 6.51
C ALA A 138 -19.06 -31.19 5.26
N THR A 139 -19.96 -31.64 4.39
CA THR A 139 -20.55 -30.89 3.29
C THR A 139 -21.41 -29.77 3.86
N GLY A 140 -21.10 -28.52 3.52
CA GLY A 140 -21.90 -27.36 3.87
C GLY A 140 -21.69 -26.26 2.85
N ALA A 141 -22.67 -26.10 1.97
CA ALA A 141 -22.83 -24.92 1.13
C ALA A 141 -23.37 -23.76 1.99
N GLY A 142 -22.89 -22.55 1.73
CA GLY A 142 -23.33 -21.30 2.35
C GLY A 142 -22.14 -20.34 2.48
N GLU A 143 -22.25 -19.03 2.35
CA GLU A 143 -23.31 -18.09 1.98
C GLU A 143 -22.55 -16.83 1.48
N ASP A 144 -23.16 -16.08 0.57
CA ASP A 144 -22.55 -14.93 -0.11
C ASP A 144 -22.13 -13.82 0.87
N ALA A 145 -20.81 -13.62 1.05
CA ALA A 145 -20.25 -12.59 1.92
C ALA A 145 -19.82 -11.34 1.12
N PHE A 146 -20.51 -10.22 1.40
CA PHE A 146 -20.38 -8.90 0.79
C PHE A 146 -19.04 -8.21 1.11
N THR A 147 -18.29 -7.80 0.08
CA THR A 147 -16.92 -7.27 0.24
C THR A 147 -16.83 -5.77 0.50
N THR A 148 -16.34 -5.39 1.69
CA THR A 148 -15.62 -4.11 1.91
C THR A 148 -14.22 -4.16 1.29
N PRO A 149 -13.51 -3.03 1.09
CA PRO A 149 -12.17 -3.04 0.49
C PRO A 149 -11.28 -4.06 1.18
N ALA A 150 -10.51 -4.83 0.40
CA ALA A 150 -9.71 -6.01 0.78
C ALA A 150 -8.75 -5.88 1.99
N GLU A 151 -8.65 -4.71 2.62
CA GLU A 151 -7.89 -4.47 3.85
C GLU A 151 -8.75 -3.99 5.03
N ALA A 152 -9.97 -3.51 4.79
CA ALA A 152 -11.03 -3.37 5.80
C ALA A 152 -11.74 -4.71 6.09
N THR A 153 -11.61 -5.68 5.18
CA THR A 153 -12.24 -7.01 5.26
C THR A 153 -11.68 -7.88 6.39
N TRP A 154 -10.57 -7.52 7.03
CA TRP A 154 -10.08 -8.21 8.23
C TRP A 154 -10.87 -7.84 9.49
N CYS A 155 -11.74 -6.82 9.42
CA CYS A 155 -12.70 -6.46 10.46
C CYS A 155 -14.14 -6.89 10.13
N GLN A 156 -14.41 -7.47 8.94
CA GLN A 156 -15.72 -8.06 8.68
C GLN A 156 -15.77 -9.46 9.28
N ARG A 157 -16.61 -9.59 10.31
CA ARG A 157 -17.01 -10.89 10.85
C ARG A 157 -17.81 -11.63 9.77
N ASP A 158 -17.30 -12.76 9.29
CA ASP A 158 -18.17 -13.78 8.70
C ASP A 158 -19.00 -14.37 9.85
N ILE A 159 -20.18 -13.81 10.10
CA ILE A 159 -21.13 -14.34 11.09
C ILE A 159 -21.91 -15.49 10.42
N GLY A 160 -21.22 -16.57 10.12
CA GLY A 160 -21.85 -17.86 9.85
C GLY A 160 -22.50 -18.35 11.15
N HIS A 161 -23.83 -18.23 11.23
CA HIS A 161 -24.63 -18.80 12.30
C HIS A 161 -24.70 -20.32 12.13
N SER A 162 -23.68 -21.06 12.58
CA SER A 162 -23.83 -22.51 12.83
C SER A 162 -22.70 -23.06 13.70
N ALA A 163 -23.09 -23.99 14.58
CA ALA A 163 -22.33 -24.70 15.61
C ALA A 163 -22.06 -23.91 16.90
N THR A 164 -22.71 -24.38 17.97
CA THR A 164 -22.50 -24.03 19.37
C THR A 164 -21.01 -23.94 19.70
N ARG A 165 -20.46 -22.72 19.75
CA ARG A 165 -19.11 -22.49 20.26
C ARG A 165 -19.06 -22.93 21.72
N PRO A 166 -18.01 -23.63 22.17
CA PRO A 166 -17.86 -24.01 23.57
C PRO A 166 -17.98 -22.77 24.48
N GLN A 167 -18.55 -22.92 25.68
CA GLN A 167 -18.42 -21.89 26.71
C GLN A 167 -16.94 -21.70 27.04
N GLY A 168 -16.47 -20.45 27.08
CA GLY A 168 -15.06 -20.12 27.30
C GLY A 168 -14.32 -19.67 26.05
N TRP A 169 -12.99 -19.79 26.04
CA TRP A 169 -12.16 -19.29 24.93
C TRP A 169 -12.02 -20.34 23.82
N HIS A 170 -12.25 -19.92 22.59
CA HIS A 170 -11.88 -20.64 21.38
C HIS A 170 -10.43 -20.27 21.01
N VAL A 171 -9.58 -21.30 20.89
CA VAL A 171 -8.25 -21.18 20.29
C VAL A 171 -8.21 -22.14 19.10
N GLY A 172 -7.89 -21.62 17.93
CA GLY A 172 -8.01 -22.41 16.71
C GLY A 172 -7.39 -21.76 15.49
N TYR A 173 -7.80 -22.29 14.33
CA TYR A 173 -7.41 -21.78 13.03
C TYR A 173 -8.66 -21.32 12.28
N ASP A 174 -8.69 -20.06 11.91
CA ASP A 174 -9.67 -19.47 11.00
C ASP A 174 -8.91 -18.51 10.07
N ASN A 175 -8.37 -19.04 8.97
CA ASN A 175 -7.53 -18.29 8.04
C ASN A 175 -6.48 -17.43 8.77
N GLY A 176 -5.89 -17.97 9.84
CA GLY A 176 -5.23 -17.23 10.91
C GLY A 176 -5.20 -18.04 12.19
N PHE A 177 -4.18 -17.87 13.02
CA PHE A 177 -4.27 -18.33 14.41
C PHE A 177 -5.23 -17.39 15.15
N VAL A 178 -6.29 -17.93 15.74
CA VAL A 178 -7.31 -17.14 16.44
C VAL A 178 -7.41 -17.55 17.91
N MET A 179 -7.61 -16.55 18.76
CA MET A 179 -7.99 -16.66 20.15
C MET A 179 -9.14 -15.68 20.40
N GLU A 180 -10.34 -16.20 20.61
CA GLU A 180 -11.56 -15.42 20.76
C GLU A 180 -12.48 -16.03 21.82
N PRO A 181 -13.36 -15.24 22.44
CA PRO A 181 -14.33 -15.77 23.40
C PRO A 181 -15.46 -16.49 22.68
N GLY A 182 -16.11 -17.43 23.38
CA GLY A 182 -17.25 -18.18 22.87
C GLY A 182 -18.43 -17.27 22.54
N SER A 183 -18.55 -16.11 23.22
CA SER A 183 -19.39 -14.99 22.79
C SER A 183 -18.78 -13.62 23.13
N ASN A 184 -19.10 -12.60 22.34
CA ASN A 184 -18.71 -11.21 22.62
C ASN A 184 -19.34 -10.65 23.91
N ALA A 185 -20.42 -11.28 24.40
CA ALA A 185 -21.02 -10.92 25.68
C ALA A 185 -20.16 -11.36 26.87
N GLU A 186 -19.30 -12.37 26.70
CA GLU A 186 -18.36 -12.83 27.72
C GLU A 186 -17.11 -11.96 27.79
N SER A 187 -16.60 -11.52 26.63
CA SER A 187 -15.43 -10.65 26.54
C SER A 187 -15.40 -9.91 25.20
N PRO A 188 -15.02 -8.62 25.16
CA PRO A 188 -14.79 -7.91 23.90
C PRO A 188 -13.39 -8.16 23.31
N PHE A 189 -12.51 -8.88 24.02
CA PHE A 189 -11.13 -9.09 23.59
C PHE A 189 -10.99 -10.30 22.70
N SER A 190 -10.33 -10.12 21.55
CA SER A 190 -9.89 -11.23 20.70
C SER A 190 -8.53 -10.92 20.07
N LEU A 191 -7.88 -11.97 19.57
CA LEU A 191 -6.61 -11.90 18.86
C LEU A 191 -6.63 -12.85 17.67
N LYS A 192 -6.29 -12.32 16.50
CA LYS A 192 -6.00 -13.05 15.28
C LYS A 192 -4.59 -12.70 14.85
N ILE A 193 -3.79 -13.72 14.58
CA ILE A 193 -2.42 -13.59 14.07
C ILE A 193 -2.39 -14.17 12.67
N ASN A 194 -1.90 -13.38 11.73
CA ASN A 194 -1.75 -13.78 10.34
C ASN A 194 -0.33 -13.60 9.85
N ASN A 195 0.11 -14.51 8.99
CA ASN A 195 1.34 -14.35 8.24
C ASN A 195 1.06 -14.40 6.74
N GLN A 196 1.63 -13.46 5.99
CA GLN A 196 1.61 -13.48 4.53
C GLN A 196 3.02 -13.32 4.00
N THR A 197 3.43 -14.12 3.02
CA THR A 197 4.79 -14.07 2.47
C THR A 197 4.75 -14.20 0.96
N MET A 198 5.51 -13.37 0.27
CA MET A 198 5.83 -13.52 -1.14
C MET A 198 7.31 -13.85 -1.27
N PHE A 199 7.63 -15.03 -1.80
CA PHE A 199 8.98 -15.34 -2.27
C PHE A 199 9.00 -15.20 -3.78
N ARG A 200 9.91 -14.38 -4.32
CA ARG A 200 9.94 -14.03 -5.75
C ARG A 200 11.36 -14.17 -6.30
N TYR A 201 11.48 -14.82 -7.46
CA TYR A 201 12.58 -14.57 -8.38
C TYR A 201 12.22 -13.40 -9.30
N ALA A 202 13.12 -12.44 -9.47
CA ALA A 202 12.96 -11.32 -10.39
C ALA A 202 14.22 -11.16 -11.26
N GLY A 203 14.02 -11.06 -12.58
CA GLY A 203 15.07 -10.80 -13.54
C GLY A 203 14.69 -9.68 -14.50
N PHE A 204 15.64 -8.80 -14.82
CA PHE A 204 15.46 -7.73 -15.81
C PHE A 204 16.59 -7.76 -16.84
N LEU A 205 16.21 -7.66 -18.11
CA LEU A 205 17.10 -7.59 -19.26
C LEU A 205 16.83 -6.28 -19.99
N ARG A 206 17.81 -5.39 -19.99
CA ARG A 206 17.73 -4.04 -20.56
C ARG A 206 17.81 -4.07 -22.09
N ASP A 207 17.04 -3.18 -22.72
CA ASP A 207 17.13 -2.90 -24.16
C ASP A 207 17.91 -1.60 -24.47
N VAL A 208 18.15 -0.79 -23.43
CA VAL A 208 18.89 0.48 -23.51
C VAL A 208 19.93 0.52 -22.42
N GLU A 209 21.01 1.28 -22.63
CA GLU A 209 22.08 1.36 -21.63
C GLU A 209 21.87 2.45 -20.59
N THR A 210 21.20 3.52 -21.00
CA THR A 210 20.99 4.72 -20.19
C THR A 210 19.66 5.36 -20.51
N TRP A 211 19.15 6.16 -19.58
CA TRP A 211 18.08 7.11 -19.82
C TRP A 211 18.50 8.49 -19.30
N THR A 212 17.84 9.54 -19.75
CA THR A 212 18.09 10.91 -19.28
C THR A 212 16.84 11.43 -18.62
N ASP A 213 16.97 11.86 -17.37
CA ASP A 213 15.87 12.43 -16.61
C ASP A 213 15.61 13.90 -17.01
N SER A 214 14.49 14.46 -16.54
CA SER A 214 14.12 15.86 -16.81
C SER A 214 15.09 16.88 -16.21
N ALA A 215 15.93 16.48 -15.25
CA ALA A 215 17.02 17.30 -14.74
C ALA A 215 18.28 17.28 -15.63
N GLY A 216 18.26 16.50 -16.72
CA GLY A 216 19.37 16.34 -17.65
C GLY A 216 20.45 15.36 -17.18
N VAL A 217 20.17 14.59 -16.14
CA VAL A 217 21.11 13.60 -15.59
C VAL A 217 20.98 12.30 -16.38
N VAL A 218 22.11 11.81 -16.91
CA VAL A 218 22.19 10.50 -17.56
C VAL A 218 22.31 9.42 -16.49
N GLN A 219 21.32 8.54 -16.43
CA GLN A 219 21.19 7.46 -15.48
C GLN A 219 21.41 6.11 -16.18
N PRO A 220 22.12 5.15 -15.57
CA PRO A 220 22.29 3.83 -16.15
C PRO A 220 21.00 3.00 -16.06
N VAL A 221 20.75 2.17 -17.06
CA VAL A 221 19.80 1.06 -17.01
C VAL A 221 20.60 -0.22 -16.84
N ASN A 222 20.33 -0.94 -15.76
CA ASN A 222 21.09 -2.12 -15.36
C ASN A 222 20.23 -3.37 -15.41
N ASP A 223 20.84 -4.48 -15.79
CA ASP A 223 20.25 -5.81 -15.64
C ASP A 223 20.25 -6.21 -14.16
N PHE A 224 19.31 -7.06 -13.77
CA PHE A 224 19.35 -7.72 -12.48
C PHE A 224 18.78 -9.14 -12.57
N SER A 225 19.19 -9.99 -11.63
CA SER A 225 18.64 -11.33 -11.42
C SER A 225 18.82 -11.68 -9.95
N ASN A 226 17.73 -11.85 -9.21
CA ASN A 226 17.80 -12.13 -7.78
C ASN A 226 16.56 -12.86 -7.25
N PHE A 227 16.74 -13.50 -6.09
CA PHE A 227 15.67 -14.00 -5.24
C PHE A 227 15.41 -13.01 -4.13
N GLN A 228 14.14 -12.76 -3.84
CA GLN A 228 13.71 -11.72 -2.91
C GLN A 228 12.41 -12.07 -2.20
N ILE A 229 12.22 -11.47 -1.03
CA ILE A 229 10.93 -11.37 -0.34
C ILE A 229 10.47 -9.91 -0.49
N PRO A 230 9.72 -9.55 -1.53
CA PRO A 230 9.26 -8.16 -1.72
C PRO A 230 8.25 -7.76 -0.64
N ARG A 231 7.44 -8.71 -0.16
CA ARG A 231 6.45 -8.50 0.91
C ARG A 231 6.33 -9.73 1.78
N GLY A 232 6.72 -9.58 3.04
CA GLY A 232 6.29 -10.39 4.16
C GLY A 232 5.45 -9.54 5.11
N ARG A 233 4.41 -10.09 5.72
CA ARG A 233 3.52 -9.41 6.65
C ARG A 233 3.22 -10.30 7.84
N LEU A 234 3.38 -9.75 9.03
CA LEU A 234 2.86 -10.30 10.26
C LEU A 234 1.79 -9.35 10.77
N SER A 235 0.56 -9.84 10.88
CA SER A 235 -0.59 -9.03 11.27
C SER A 235 -1.17 -9.53 12.59
N PHE A 236 -1.53 -8.59 13.45
CA PHE A 236 -2.24 -8.81 14.71
C PHE A 236 -3.53 -7.99 14.67
N SER A 237 -4.67 -8.61 14.91
CA SER A 237 -5.96 -7.89 14.92
C SER A 237 -6.93 -8.52 15.89
N GLY A 238 -7.95 -7.77 16.31
CA GLY A 238 -9.02 -8.31 17.13
C GLY A 238 -9.86 -7.24 17.80
N GLY A 239 -10.79 -7.67 18.66
CA GLY A 239 -11.60 -6.78 19.49
C GLY A 239 -10.83 -6.31 20.72
N ALA A 240 -11.17 -5.13 21.23
CA ALA A 240 -10.56 -4.56 22.42
C ALA A 240 -11.56 -3.69 23.20
N LEU A 241 -11.53 -3.77 24.53
CA LEU A 241 -12.26 -2.92 25.50
C LEU A 241 -13.80 -2.96 25.44
N VAL A 242 -14.42 -2.80 24.27
CA VAL A 242 -15.87 -2.84 24.02
C VAL A 242 -16.16 -3.60 22.71
N PRO A 243 -17.36 -4.19 22.54
CA PRO A 243 -17.65 -5.09 21.41
C PRO A 243 -17.44 -4.50 20.01
N ASP A 244 -17.57 -3.18 19.87
CA ASP A 244 -17.51 -2.48 18.58
C ASP A 244 -16.15 -1.80 18.32
N LEU A 245 -15.21 -1.92 19.27
CA LEU A 245 -13.85 -1.39 19.13
C LEU A 245 -12.90 -2.52 18.75
N SER A 246 -12.20 -2.35 17.63
CA SER A 246 -11.19 -3.28 17.14
C SER A 246 -9.84 -2.58 16.92
N TYR A 247 -8.79 -3.39 16.84
CA TYR A 247 -7.44 -2.94 16.50
C TYR A 247 -6.86 -3.80 15.37
N GLN A 248 -5.89 -3.22 14.66
CA GLN A 248 -5.04 -3.96 13.73
C GLN A 248 -3.63 -3.37 13.77
N VAL A 249 -2.62 -4.22 13.75
CA VAL A 249 -1.20 -3.88 13.60
C VAL A 249 -0.59 -4.81 12.56
N ILE A 250 0.01 -4.25 11.53
CA ILE A 250 0.70 -4.98 10.45
C ILE A 250 2.16 -4.56 10.43
N ILE A 251 3.03 -5.53 10.67
CA ILE A 251 4.48 -5.41 10.56
C ILE A 251 4.89 -6.04 9.24
N ASP A 252 5.50 -5.23 8.38
CA ASP A 252 6.07 -5.71 7.12
C ASP A 252 7.51 -6.14 7.34
N TYR A 253 7.91 -7.24 6.69
CA TYR A 253 9.31 -7.61 6.50
C TYR A 253 9.63 -7.83 5.02
N ASN A 254 10.87 -7.61 4.60
CA ASN A 254 11.29 -7.71 3.20
C ASN A 254 12.81 -7.84 3.03
N THR A 255 13.27 -8.18 1.82
CA THR A 255 14.70 -8.22 1.45
C THR A 255 15.07 -7.23 0.33
N VAL A 256 14.16 -6.32 -0.04
CA VAL A 256 14.30 -5.41 -1.20
C VAL A 256 14.60 -3.96 -0.80
N THR A 257 14.59 -3.68 0.51
CA THR A 257 14.96 -2.39 1.08
C THR A 257 16.08 -2.57 2.12
N SER A 258 16.79 -1.49 2.44
CA SER A 258 17.79 -1.46 3.52
C SER A 258 17.17 -1.48 4.92
N THR A 259 15.84 -1.35 5.02
CA THR A 259 15.06 -1.44 6.26
C THR A 259 14.16 -2.66 6.18
N PRO A 260 14.67 -3.85 6.55
CA PRO A 260 13.99 -5.10 6.27
C PRO A 260 12.73 -5.30 7.11
N ILE A 261 12.50 -4.51 8.16
CA ILE A 261 11.30 -4.58 9.01
C ILE A 261 10.74 -3.17 9.22
N GLY A 262 9.43 -2.98 9.05
CA GLY A 262 8.78 -1.70 9.28
C GLY A 262 7.29 -1.83 9.56
N PHE A 263 6.71 -0.87 10.28
CA PHE A 263 5.27 -0.81 10.49
C PHE A 263 4.59 -0.31 9.23
N ARG A 264 3.60 -1.08 8.76
CA ARG A 264 2.82 -0.74 7.56
C ARG A 264 1.50 -0.07 7.95
N ALA A 265 0.69 -0.76 8.74
CA ALA A 265 -0.59 -0.26 9.22
C ALA A 265 -0.71 -0.50 10.72
N TYR A 266 -1.29 0.46 11.42
CA TYR A 266 -1.60 0.34 12.83
C TYR A 266 -2.78 1.26 13.11
N LEU A 267 -3.90 0.70 13.55
CA LEU A 267 -5.16 1.41 13.61
C LEU A 267 -6.06 0.89 14.72
N LEU A 268 -6.93 1.78 15.18
CA LEU A 268 -8.12 1.46 15.96
C LEU A 268 -9.35 1.76 15.10
N SER A 269 -10.38 0.93 15.21
CA SER A 269 -11.65 1.10 14.51
C SER A 269 -12.80 1.00 15.50
N TYR A 270 -13.75 1.92 15.40
CA TYR A 270 -15.01 1.86 16.13
C TYR A 270 -16.17 1.78 15.15
N GLU A 271 -16.95 0.71 15.24
CA GLU A 271 -18.10 0.47 14.37
C GLU A 271 -19.38 1.05 15.00
N PHE A 272 -19.99 2.05 14.34
CA PHE A 272 -21.29 2.59 14.79
C PHE A 272 -22.46 1.84 14.16
N SER A 273 -22.28 1.43 12.89
CA SER A 273 -23.23 0.66 12.09
C SER A 273 -22.55 0.19 10.80
N GLU A 274 -23.23 -0.63 10.01
CA GLU A 274 -22.76 -0.98 8.66
C GLU A 274 -22.51 0.24 7.76
N ALA A 275 -23.23 1.34 8.00
CA ALA A 275 -23.09 2.56 7.21
C ALA A 275 -21.91 3.44 7.64
N LEU A 276 -21.37 3.23 8.85
CA LEU A 276 -20.33 4.08 9.42
C LEU A 276 -19.47 3.34 10.44
N ALA A 277 -18.20 3.16 10.08
CA ALA A 277 -17.11 2.90 11.00
C ALA A 277 -16.13 4.08 10.98
N VAL A 278 -15.62 4.46 12.14
CA VAL A 278 -14.59 5.50 12.29
C VAL A 278 -13.28 4.83 12.66
N HIS A 279 -12.20 5.26 12.04
CA HIS A 279 -10.88 4.68 12.23
C HIS A 279 -9.84 5.77 12.48
N VAL A 280 -8.83 5.45 13.28
CA VAL A 280 -7.69 6.33 13.57
C VAL A 280 -6.40 5.53 13.51
N GLY A 281 -5.32 6.12 12.98
CA GLY A 281 -4.02 5.46 12.90
C GLY A 281 -3.35 5.65 11.54
N GLN A 282 -2.60 4.66 11.08
CA GLN A 282 -1.95 4.65 9.76
C GLN A 282 -2.57 3.59 8.84
N ASN A 283 -2.95 3.99 7.63
CA ASN A 283 -3.38 3.08 6.58
C ASN A 283 -3.17 3.68 5.18
N LYS A 284 -3.59 2.97 4.13
CA LYS A 284 -3.61 3.44 2.74
C LYS A 284 -4.49 4.67 2.60
N VAL A 285 -3.93 5.72 1.99
CA VAL A 285 -4.70 6.84 1.47
C VAL A 285 -5.54 6.35 0.27
N PRO A 286 -6.87 6.51 0.26
CA PRO A 286 -7.75 6.00 -0.80
C PRO A 286 -7.67 6.85 -2.07
N GLY A 287 -6.69 6.58 -2.94
CA GLY A 287 -6.53 7.31 -4.22
C GLY A 287 -6.75 6.49 -5.48
N THR A 288 -6.62 5.16 -5.43
CA THR A 288 -6.90 4.27 -6.57
C THR A 288 -7.38 2.88 -6.11
N ARG A 289 -8.14 2.17 -6.93
CA ARG A 289 -8.73 0.85 -6.65
C ARG A 289 -7.68 -0.26 -6.57
N GLU A 290 -6.75 -0.35 -7.54
CA GLU A 290 -5.71 -1.39 -7.50
C GLU A 290 -4.76 -1.16 -6.31
N TRP A 291 -4.55 0.11 -5.90
CA TRP A 291 -3.85 0.42 -4.66
C TRP A 291 -4.60 -0.07 -3.43
N LEU A 292 -5.89 0.23 -3.31
CA LEU A 292 -6.73 -0.20 -2.17
C LEU A 292 -6.81 -1.72 -2.05
N THR A 293 -6.77 -2.43 -3.18
CA THR A 293 -6.70 -3.90 -3.22
C THR A 293 -5.43 -4.40 -2.52
N SER A 294 -5.57 -5.51 -1.78
CA SER A 294 -4.41 -6.15 -1.12
C SER A 294 -3.39 -6.55 -2.17
N ALA A 295 -2.10 -6.38 -1.88
CA ALA A 295 -1.03 -6.80 -2.79
C ALA A 295 -1.04 -8.33 -3.02
N PHE A 296 -1.66 -9.11 -2.11
CA PHE A 296 -1.81 -10.57 -2.25
C PHE A 296 -3.02 -10.96 -3.12
N ALA A 297 -3.90 -10.01 -3.43
CA ALA A 297 -5.17 -10.21 -4.15
C ALA A 297 -5.13 -9.64 -5.59
N VAL A 298 -4.01 -9.05 -6.01
CA VAL A 298 -3.82 -8.60 -7.40
C VAL A 298 -3.54 -9.80 -8.31
N GLN A 299 -3.96 -9.73 -9.56
CA GLN A 299 -3.92 -10.88 -10.48
C GLN A 299 -2.52 -11.14 -11.08
N GLY A 300 -1.61 -10.16 -11.08
CA GLY A 300 -0.19 -10.39 -11.41
C GLY A 300 0.69 -10.59 -10.18
N THR A 301 2.02 -10.63 -10.35
CA THR A 301 2.93 -10.70 -9.17
C THR A 301 2.88 -9.41 -8.35
N ASP A 302 2.52 -8.29 -8.98
CA ASP A 302 2.35 -6.98 -8.35
C ASP A 302 1.37 -6.11 -9.12
N ARG A 303 1.13 -4.90 -8.59
CA ARG A 303 0.31 -3.86 -9.22
C ARG A 303 0.85 -3.43 -10.57
N SER A 304 0.00 -2.83 -11.40
CA SER A 304 0.40 -2.25 -12.68
C SER A 304 1.47 -1.15 -12.53
N MET A 305 2.23 -0.93 -13.60
CA MET A 305 3.16 0.20 -13.66
C MET A 305 2.43 1.54 -13.47
N ALA A 306 1.28 1.71 -14.13
CA ALA A 306 0.46 2.93 -13.99
C ALA A 306 0.00 3.17 -12.54
N THR A 307 -0.54 2.15 -11.86
CA THR A 307 -0.90 2.29 -10.44
C THR A 307 0.30 2.63 -9.59
N THR A 308 1.46 2.01 -9.85
CA THR A 308 2.67 2.28 -9.07
C THR A 308 3.11 3.75 -9.17
N PHE A 309 2.93 4.37 -10.34
CA PHE A 309 3.18 5.79 -10.56
C PHE A 309 2.15 6.71 -9.91
N PHE A 310 0.85 6.47 -10.13
CA PHE A 310 -0.20 7.42 -9.72
C PHE A 310 -0.63 7.30 -8.25
N ARG A 311 -0.53 6.11 -7.66
CA ARG A 311 -1.10 5.86 -6.34
C ARG A 311 -0.52 6.80 -5.26
N PRO A 312 -1.32 7.14 -4.25
CA PRO A 312 -0.78 7.63 -2.99
C PRO A 312 -0.11 6.48 -2.21
N SER A 313 0.25 6.77 -0.96
CA SER A 313 0.92 5.82 -0.08
C SER A 313 0.18 5.68 1.24
N LEU A 314 0.92 5.31 2.29
CA LEU A 314 0.45 5.22 3.65
C LEU A 314 0.60 6.59 4.33
N SER A 315 -0.41 6.97 5.11
CA SER A 315 -0.37 8.18 5.93
C SER A 315 -1.10 7.94 7.24
N GLN A 316 -0.68 8.61 8.31
CA GLN A 316 -1.50 8.66 9.51
C GLN A 316 -2.68 9.62 9.31
N GLY A 317 -3.81 9.33 9.95
CA GLY A 317 -5.02 10.12 9.81
C GLY A 317 -6.23 9.53 10.54
N ILE A 318 -7.38 10.08 10.19
CA ILE A 318 -8.71 9.65 10.62
C ILE A 318 -9.51 9.37 9.36
N TRP A 319 -10.22 8.24 9.31
CA TRP A 319 -11.05 7.91 8.16
C TRP A 319 -12.35 7.25 8.57
N ILE A 320 -13.27 7.26 7.62
CA ILE A 320 -14.57 6.62 7.72
C ILE A 320 -14.76 5.65 6.57
N THR A 321 -15.38 4.52 6.87
CA THR A 321 -15.80 3.54 5.88
C THR A 321 -17.23 3.11 6.16
N GLY A 322 -17.90 2.58 5.14
CA GLY A 322 -19.20 1.98 5.33
C GLY A 322 -19.94 1.73 4.04
N ARG A 323 -21.19 1.31 4.20
CA ARG A 323 -22.14 0.99 3.15
C ARG A 323 -23.32 1.97 3.21
N VAL A 324 -23.44 2.87 2.25
CA VAL A 324 -24.53 3.87 2.22
C VAL A 324 -25.84 3.25 1.72
N TRP A 325 -25.74 2.28 0.82
CA TRP A 325 -26.83 1.42 0.31
C TRP A 325 -26.28 0.01 0.08
N GLU A 326 -27.15 -0.98 -0.08
CA GLU A 326 -26.80 -2.42 -0.21
C GLU A 326 -25.52 -2.68 -1.03
N ASP A 327 -25.44 -2.09 -2.22
CA ASP A 327 -24.33 -2.28 -3.15
C ASP A 327 -23.37 -1.09 -3.26
N VAL A 328 -23.52 -0.05 -2.43
CA VAL A 328 -22.72 1.19 -2.51
C VAL A 328 -21.89 1.39 -1.26
N GLN A 329 -20.58 1.35 -1.43
CA GLN A 329 -19.62 1.46 -0.35
C GLN A 329 -18.69 2.66 -0.54
N TYR A 330 -18.11 3.13 0.55
CA TYR A 330 -17.19 4.25 0.54
C TYR A 330 -16.04 4.11 1.53
N HIS A 331 -14.97 4.85 1.26
CA HIS A 331 -13.83 5.06 2.14
C HIS A 331 -13.37 6.52 1.99
N ALA A 332 -13.50 7.34 3.03
CA ALA A 332 -13.04 8.73 3.04
C ALA A 332 -12.07 8.99 4.19
N MET A 333 -10.94 9.62 3.90
CA MET A 333 -9.81 9.80 4.80
C MET A 333 -9.33 11.25 4.83
N LEU A 334 -9.11 11.75 6.04
CA LEU A 334 -8.33 12.95 6.31
C LEU A 334 -6.98 12.51 6.89
N SER A 335 -5.88 12.87 6.24
CA SER A 335 -4.56 12.34 6.57
C SER A 335 -3.48 13.41 6.55
N ASN A 336 -2.32 13.11 7.13
CA ASN A 336 -1.18 14.04 7.17
C ASN A 336 -0.62 14.40 5.78
N GLY A 337 -0.86 13.58 4.74
CA GLY A 337 -0.38 13.89 3.39
C GLY A 337 -0.65 12.77 2.38
N PHE A 338 -0.33 13.03 1.11
CA PHE A 338 -0.47 12.06 0.01
C PHE A 338 0.42 10.83 0.23
N ASN A 339 1.59 11.04 0.84
CA ASN A 339 2.50 10.00 1.30
C ASN A 339 3.31 10.53 2.49
N THR A 340 3.08 9.99 3.68
CA THR A 340 3.84 10.36 4.88
C THR A 340 4.38 9.14 5.61
N SER A 341 4.60 8.05 4.86
CA SER A 341 5.00 6.76 5.42
C SER A 341 6.32 6.86 6.18
N ASN A 342 6.27 6.64 7.50
CA ASN A 342 7.37 6.81 8.46
C ASN A 342 7.99 8.21 8.53
N LEU A 343 7.28 9.27 8.12
CA LEU A 343 7.70 10.64 8.41
C LEU A 343 7.47 10.94 9.90
N PRO A 344 8.47 11.48 10.63
CA PRO A 344 8.25 11.97 11.99
C PRO A 344 7.43 13.25 11.97
N ALA A 345 6.72 13.54 13.07
CA ALA A 345 5.80 14.68 13.17
C ALA A 345 6.41 16.05 12.82
N ARG A 346 7.72 16.24 13.04
CA ARG A 346 8.44 17.48 12.71
C ARG A 346 8.66 17.70 11.21
N ASP A 347 8.60 16.64 10.41
CA ASP A 347 8.83 16.68 8.97
C ASP A 347 7.50 16.67 8.20
N LEU A 348 6.36 16.61 8.92
CA LEU A 348 5.04 16.74 8.33
C LEU A 348 4.73 18.20 8.01
N ASN A 349 4.05 18.42 6.89
CA ASN A 349 3.47 19.72 6.60
C ASN A 349 2.16 19.93 7.42
N VAL A 350 1.63 21.15 7.43
CA VAL A 350 0.44 21.53 8.23
C VAL A 350 -0.89 21.35 7.49
N TYR A 351 -0.85 20.97 6.21
CA TYR A 351 -2.01 20.87 5.33
C TYR A 351 -2.42 19.40 5.19
N PRO A 352 -3.67 19.05 5.53
CA PRO A 352 -4.10 17.68 5.42
C PRO A 352 -4.31 17.27 3.96
N CYS A 353 -4.15 15.98 3.70
CA CYS A 353 -4.60 15.32 2.49
C CYS A 353 -6.04 14.82 2.68
N TRP A 354 -6.88 15.18 1.72
CA TRP A 354 -8.28 14.77 1.60
C TRP A 354 -8.38 13.68 0.56
N SER A 355 -8.95 12.54 0.91
CA SER A 355 -9.03 11.42 -0.02
C SER A 355 -10.34 10.68 0.14
N GLY A 356 -10.96 10.27 -0.96
CA GLY A 356 -12.20 9.51 -0.94
C GLY A 356 -12.28 8.51 -2.08
N SER A 357 -12.89 7.37 -1.82
CA SER A 357 -13.23 6.34 -2.81
C SER A 357 -14.65 5.89 -2.59
N VAL A 358 -15.43 5.78 -3.67
CA VAL A 358 -16.81 5.26 -3.68
C VAL A 358 -16.91 4.24 -4.80
N TRP A 359 -17.61 3.15 -4.56
CA TRP A 359 -17.90 2.16 -5.59
C TRP A 359 -19.27 1.55 -5.42
N TRP A 360 -19.75 0.97 -6.52
CA TRP A 360 -21.05 0.37 -6.67
C TRP A 360 -20.94 -0.99 -7.34
N GLU A 361 -21.61 -2.00 -6.76
CA GLU A 361 -21.59 -3.40 -7.22
C GLU A 361 -23.01 -3.88 -7.61
N PRO A 362 -23.60 -3.36 -8.70
CA PRO A 362 -25.04 -3.53 -9.01
C PRO A 362 -25.52 -4.95 -9.28
N TRP A 363 -24.62 -5.85 -9.66
CA TRP A 363 -24.97 -7.20 -10.14
C TRP A 363 -24.46 -8.29 -9.18
N GLY A 364 -24.29 -7.93 -7.91
CA GLY A 364 -23.79 -8.82 -6.86
C GLY A 364 -22.37 -8.48 -6.44
N ALA A 365 -21.97 -9.04 -5.29
CA ALA A 365 -20.68 -8.81 -4.68
C ALA A 365 -19.54 -9.15 -5.66
N PHE A 366 -18.58 -8.24 -5.83
CA PHE A 366 -17.50 -8.41 -6.81
C PHE A 366 -16.36 -9.32 -6.31
N GLY A 367 -16.22 -9.46 -4.98
CA GLY A 367 -15.17 -10.24 -4.34
C GLY A 367 -13.86 -9.46 -4.13
N LYS A 368 -12.99 -10.04 -3.29
CA LYS A 368 -11.75 -9.41 -2.81
C LYS A 368 -10.62 -9.41 -3.85
N ASP A 369 -10.59 -10.43 -4.71
CA ASP A 369 -9.49 -10.70 -5.64
C ASP A 369 -9.71 -10.04 -6.99
N SER A 370 -8.63 -9.81 -7.73
CA SER A 370 -8.72 -9.40 -9.13
C SER A 370 -9.17 -10.57 -10.02
N SER A 371 -8.68 -11.78 -9.73
CA SER A 371 -9.12 -13.01 -10.37
C SER A 371 -10.55 -13.39 -9.95
N ASP A 372 -11.27 -14.13 -10.79
CA ASP A 372 -12.58 -14.70 -10.44
C ASP A 372 -12.44 -16.07 -9.73
N LEU A 373 -11.77 -16.07 -8.58
CA LEU A 373 -11.64 -17.26 -7.73
C LEU A 373 -12.96 -17.69 -7.10
N GLN A 374 -13.85 -16.72 -6.86
CA GLN A 374 -15.19 -16.95 -6.34
C GLN A 374 -16.03 -17.79 -7.32
N TRP A 375 -15.71 -17.73 -8.62
CA TRP A 375 -16.45 -18.38 -9.70
C TRP A 375 -17.88 -17.87 -9.77
N HIS A 376 -18.04 -16.64 -10.23
CA HIS A 376 -19.36 -16.00 -10.29
C HIS A 376 -20.24 -16.69 -11.34
N GLU A 377 -21.28 -17.41 -10.90
CA GLU A 377 -22.24 -18.07 -11.81
C GLU A 377 -23.09 -17.06 -12.60
N GLN A 378 -23.26 -15.86 -12.06
CA GLN A 378 -23.89 -14.71 -12.70
C GLN A 378 -22.88 -13.57 -12.87
N PRO A 379 -23.01 -12.71 -13.90
CA PRO A 379 -22.06 -11.63 -14.10
C PRO A 379 -22.03 -10.66 -12.91
N ALA A 380 -20.86 -10.38 -12.34
CA ALA A 380 -20.66 -9.35 -11.32
C ALA A 380 -19.96 -8.13 -11.94
N ILE A 381 -20.42 -6.93 -11.58
CA ILE A 381 -19.82 -5.65 -12.03
C ILE A 381 -19.46 -4.83 -10.81
N ARG A 382 -18.31 -4.14 -10.87
CA ARG A 382 -17.97 -3.03 -9.99
C ARG A 382 -17.66 -1.79 -10.81
N VAL A 383 -18.20 -0.65 -10.41
CA VAL A 383 -17.80 0.66 -10.92
C VAL A 383 -17.43 1.54 -9.76
N GLY A 384 -16.32 2.25 -9.84
CA GLY A 384 -15.87 3.11 -8.76
C GLY A 384 -15.12 4.34 -9.24
N THR A 385 -14.93 5.25 -8.29
CA THR A 385 -14.06 6.41 -8.47
C THR A 385 -13.35 6.73 -7.16
N SER A 386 -12.16 7.28 -7.27
CA SER A 386 -11.40 7.80 -6.13
C SER A 386 -10.87 9.19 -6.46
N GLN A 387 -10.76 10.07 -5.47
CA GLN A 387 -10.05 11.33 -5.62
C GLN A 387 -9.25 11.64 -4.37
N THR A 388 -8.08 12.21 -4.61
CA THR A 388 -7.15 12.62 -3.57
C THR A 388 -6.68 14.03 -3.87
N PHE A 389 -6.78 14.92 -2.90
CA PHE A 389 -6.23 16.26 -2.93
C PHE A 389 -5.28 16.45 -1.75
N ALA A 390 -4.05 16.87 -2.04
CA ALA A 390 -3.07 17.19 -1.02
C ALA A 390 -2.31 18.47 -1.42
N HIS A 391 -1.97 19.29 -0.43
CA HIS A 391 -0.95 20.31 -0.56
C HIS A 391 0.25 19.85 0.24
N ASP A 392 1.44 19.98 -0.34
CA ASP A 392 2.67 19.48 0.27
C ASP A 392 3.78 20.52 0.19
N ARG A 393 4.67 20.48 1.19
CA ARG A 393 5.79 21.40 1.33
C ARG A 393 7.05 20.65 1.71
N GLY A 394 8.15 21.01 1.05
CA GLY A 394 9.47 20.46 1.29
C GLY A 394 9.83 19.32 0.35
N SER A 395 10.93 18.64 0.67
CA SER A 395 11.38 17.49 -0.08
C SER A 395 10.50 16.28 0.22
N GLN A 396 10.19 15.49 -0.79
CA GLN A 396 9.62 14.17 -0.57
C GLN A 396 10.69 13.29 0.10
N ALA A 397 10.41 12.81 1.32
CA ALA A 397 11.40 11.98 2.01
C ALA A 397 11.56 10.65 1.27
N ASN A 398 12.80 10.35 0.89
CA ASN A 398 13.18 9.01 0.46
C ASN A 398 13.20 8.08 1.68
N SER A 399 12.00 7.65 2.09
CA SER A 399 11.78 6.75 3.20
C SER A 399 11.95 5.31 2.73
N TYR A 400 12.71 4.50 3.47
CA TYR A 400 12.75 3.05 3.29
C TYR A 400 11.49 2.34 3.81
N ALA A 401 10.44 3.12 4.10
CA ALA A 401 9.18 2.61 4.61
C ALA A 401 8.51 1.64 3.63
N PRO A 402 7.75 0.68 4.18
CA PRO A 402 6.84 -0.13 3.38
C PRO A 402 5.99 0.71 2.42
N GLU A 403 5.94 0.28 1.16
CA GLU A 403 5.11 0.86 0.09
C GLU A 403 5.37 2.34 -0.25
N ASN A 404 6.45 2.95 0.25
CA ASN A 404 6.78 4.37 0.01
C ASN A 404 6.91 4.68 -1.49
N SER A 405 6.08 5.58 -2.03
CA SER A 405 6.12 5.97 -3.45
C SER A 405 6.26 7.48 -3.59
N LEU A 406 7.34 7.93 -4.22
CA LEU A 406 7.59 9.35 -4.45
C LEU A 406 6.86 9.79 -5.73
N LEU A 407 6.29 11.00 -5.70
CA LEU A 407 5.75 11.70 -6.87
C LEU A 407 6.86 11.96 -7.89
N ARG A 408 6.52 11.69 -9.14
CA ARG A 408 7.41 11.75 -10.30
C ARG A 408 6.72 12.46 -11.46
N LEU A 409 7.53 13.02 -12.35
CA LEU A 409 7.11 13.43 -13.69
C LEU A 409 6.89 12.17 -14.55
N SER A 410 6.21 12.33 -15.69
CA SER A 410 5.82 11.20 -16.54
C SER A 410 6.99 10.49 -17.26
N ASP A 411 8.23 10.93 -17.04
CA ASP A 411 9.47 10.24 -17.44
C ASP A 411 10.15 9.47 -16.28
N GLY A 412 9.61 9.58 -15.06
CA GLY A 412 10.16 8.96 -13.84
C GLY A 412 11.01 9.88 -12.96
N THR A 413 11.26 11.14 -13.37
CA THR A 413 12.04 12.10 -12.57
C THR A 413 11.30 12.49 -11.29
N VAL A 414 11.97 12.43 -10.13
CA VAL A 414 11.36 12.88 -8.87
C VAL A 414 11.11 14.39 -8.94
N ILE A 415 9.89 14.84 -8.65
CA ILE A 415 9.50 16.26 -8.84
C ILE A 415 10.29 17.24 -7.94
N THR A 416 10.86 16.74 -6.83
CA THR A 416 11.68 17.52 -5.89
C THR A 416 13.18 17.39 -6.14
N ASN A 417 13.63 16.70 -7.19
CA ASN A 417 15.04 16.72 -7.57
C ASN A 417 15.42 18.11 -8.09
N PRO A 418 16.61 18.64 -7.74
CA PRO A 418 17.12 19.87 -8.37
C PRO A 418 17.16 19.71 -9.89
N GLY A 419 16.61 20.67 -10.63
CA GLY A 419 16.59 20.62 -12.09
C GLY A 419 15.34 19.97 -12.70
N ALA A 420 14.51 19.26 -11.93
CA ALA A 420 13.40 18.46 -12.48
C ALA A 420 12.39 19.29 -13.29
N LEU A 421 12.11 20.52 -12.85
CA LEU A 421 11.15 21.42 -13.51
C LEU A 421 11.81 22.66 -14.13
N ALA A 422 12.98 23.07 -13.64
CA ALA A 422 13.77 24.17 -14.16
C ALA A 422 15.24 24.03 -13.73
N PRO A 423 16.22 24.39 -14.58
CA PRO A 423 17.64 24.28 -14.26
C PRO A 423 18.02 24.96 -12.94
N GLY A 424 18.63 24.21 -12.02
CA GLY A 424 19.11 24.72 -10.73
C GLY A 424 18.01 25.02 -9.69
N VAL A 425 16.73 24.79 -10.01
CA VAL A 425 15.61 25.02 -9.10
C VAL A 425 15.14 23.70 -8.50
N THR A 426 14.82 23.73 -7.21
CA THR A 426 14.20 22.63 -6.47
C THR A 426 12.77 23.02 -6.12
N LEU A 427 11.81 22.15 -6.46
CA LEU A 427 10.42 22.30 -6.04
C LEU A 427 10.29 22.10 -4.53
N THR A 428 9.59 23.02 -3.86
CA THR A 428 9.41 23.04 -2.40
C THR A 428 7.96 23.16 -1.97
N ASP A 429 7.05 23.47 -2.89
CA ASP A 429 5.62 23.67 -2.62
C ASP A 429 4.84 23.17 -3.84
N TYR A 430 3.83 22.33 -3.63
CA TYR A 430 2.99 21.82 -4.70
C TYR A 430 1.66 21.31 -4.17
N THR A 431 0.69 21.22 -5.07
CA THR A 431 -0.58 20.53 -4.84
C THR A 431 -0.67 19.33 -5.76
N VAL A 432 -1.25 18.24 -5.26
CA VAL A 432 -1.58 17.05 -6.04
C VAL A 432 -3.08 16.90 -6.04
N LEU A 433 -3.67 16.84 -7.23
CA LEU A 433 -5.03 16.38 -7.44
C LEU A 433 -4.97 15.10 -8.28
N LEU A 434 -5.37 13.98 -7.69
CA LEU A 434 -5.49 12.69 -8.37
C LEU A 434 -6.97 12.32 -8.44
N SER A 435 -7.46 11.98 -9.63
CA SER A 435 -8.76 11.36 -9.85
C SER A 435 -8.56 10.01 -10.51
N ALA A 436 -9.27 8.99 -10.04
CA ALA A 436 -9.25 7.64 -10.59
C ALA A 436 -10.67 7.14 -10.86
N PHE A 437 -10.84 6.36 -11.93
CA PHE A 437 -12.11 5.76 -12.33
C PHE A 437 -11.89 4.28 -12.63
N ASP A 438 -12.57 3.39 -11.91
CA ASP A 438 -12.40 1.94 -12.02
C ASP A 438 -13.66 1.23 -12.53
N LEU A 439 -13.42 0.19 -13.34
CA LEU A 439 -14.44 -0.74 -13.82
C LEU A 439 -13.91 -2.17 -13.64
N GLY A 440 -14.74 -3.04 -13.08
CA GLY A 440 -14.49 -4.47 -12.96
C GLY A 440 -15.69 -5.25 -13.49
N TRP A 441 -15.42 -6.37 -14.15
CA TRP A 441 -16.40 -7.37 -14.57
C TRP A 441 -15.86 -8.77 -14.32
N LYS A 442 -16.70 -9.67 -13.80
CA LYS A 442 -16.37 -11.09 -13.58
C LYS A 442 -17.52 -11.99 -13.98
N TYR A 443 -17.20 -13.16 -14.52
CA TYR A 443 -18.18 -14.18 -14.89
C TYR A 443 -17.51 -15.52 -15.17
N GLN A 444 -17.92 -16.59 -14.47
CA GLN A 444 -17.50 -17.97 -14.72
C GLN A 444 -15.98 -18.15 -14.89
N GLY A 445 -15.19 -17.55 -14.01
CA GLY A 445 -13.73 -17.62 -14.05
C GLY A 445 -13.08 -16.62 -15.00
N LEU A 446 -13.84 -15.80 -15.72
CA LEU A 446 -13.33 -14.63 -16.43
C LEU A 446 -13.28 -13.43 -15.50
N SER A 447 -12.21 -12.65 -15.59
CA SER A 447 -12.12 -11.34 -14.97
C SER A 447 -11.59 -10.30 -15.96
N LEU A 448 -12.17 -9.09 -15.91
CA LEU A 448 -11.71 -7.92 -16.65
C LEU A 448 -11.76 -6.72 -15.71
N LEU A 449 -10.62 -6.07 -15.52
CA LEU A 449 -10.47 -4.92 -14.62
C LEU A 449 -9.70 -3.82 -15.33
N GLY A 450 -10.13 -2.58 -15.14
CA GLY A 450 -9.40 -1.43 -15.62
C GLY A 450 -9.58 -0.24 -14.71
N GLU A 451 -8.60 0.64 -14.75
CA GLU A 451 -8.62 1.89 -14.02
C GLU A 451 -7.95 2.99 -14.84
N LEU A 452 -8.56 4.17 -14.86
CA LEU A 452 -8.04 5.37 -15.50
C LEU A 452 -7.62 6.38 -14.44
N TYR A 453 -6.52 7.08 -14.67
CA TYR A 453 -5.92 8.06 -13.77
C TYR A 453 -5.80 9.41 -14.45
N LEU A 454 -6.13 10.46 -13.72
CA LEU A 454 -5.87 11.86 -14.08
C LEU A 454 -5.19 12.52 -12.88
N GLN A 455 -3.98 13.03 -13.08
CA GLN A 455 -3.21 13.73 -12.05
C GLN A 455 -2.85 15.13 -12.53
N THR A 456 -3.10 16.11 -11.68
CA THR A 456 -2.61 17.47 -11.84
C THR A 456 -1.67 17.78 -10.69
N LEU A 457 -0.46 18.21 -11.01
CA LEU A 457 0.44 18.86 -10.08
C LEU A 457 0.30 20.36 -10.30
N GLY A 458 -0.15 21.11 -9.29
CA GLY A 458 -0.47 22.53 -9.40
C GLY A 458 0.17 23.36 -8.29
N SER A 459 0.00 24.68 -8.36
CA SER A 459 0.55 25.63 -7.38
C SER A 459 2.05 25.41 -7.15
N LEU A 460 2.79 25.14 -8.21
CA LEU A 460 4.20 24.79 -8.13
C LEU A 460 5.03 25.98 -7.65
N GLY A 461 5.73 25.81 -6.53
CA GLY A 461 6.63 26.80 -5.95
C GLY A 461 7.99 26.18 -5.62
N GLY A 462 9.06 26.89 -5.94
CA GLY A 462 10.44 26.42 -5.70
C GLY A 462 11.31 27.47 -5.03
N ASN A 463 12.56 27.10 -4.75
CA ASN A 463 13.60 28.01 -4.25
C ASN A 463 14.13 29.02 -5.30
N GLY A 464 13.50 29.06 -6.49
CA GLY A 464 13.81 29.93 -7.61
C GLY A 464 12.64 29.99 -8.60
N PRO A 465 12.74 30.77 -9.68
CA PRO A 465 11.67 30.93 -10.66
C PRO A 465 11.39 29.62 -11.41
N LEU A 466 10.12 29.23 -11.48
CA LEU A 466 9.66 28.09 -12.28
C LEU A 466 8.97 28.60 -13.57
N PRO A 467 9.21 27.96 -14.73
CA PRO A 467 8.60 28.36 -16.01
C PRO A 467 7.13 27.94 -16.13
N ILE A 468 6.66 27.07 -15.24
CA ILE A 468 5.30 26.54 -15.20
C ILE A 468 4.73 26.64 -13.78
N SER A 469 3.41 26.80 -13.69
CA SER A 469 2.67 26.76 -12.41
C SER A 469 1.91 25.45 -12.19
N SER A 470 1.82 24.60 -13.21
CA SER A 470 1.19 23.28 -13.16
C SER A 470 1.68 22.35 -14.28
N THR A 471 1.60 21.03 -14.06
CA THR A 471 1.78 19.98 -15.08
C THR A 471 0.76 18.86 -14.85
N GLN A 472 0.48 18.07 -15.88
CA GLN A 472 -0.50 17.00 -15.84
C GLN A 472 0.07 15.66 -16.31
N ALA A 473 -0.47 14.59 -15.75
CA ALA A 473 -0.26 13.23 -16.23
C ALA A 473 -1.59 12.47 -16.23
N ALA A 474 -1.79 11.63 -17.24
CA ALA A 474 -2.92 10.74 -17.37
C ALA A 474 -2.44 9.33 -17.71
N GLY A 475 -3.24 8.33 -17.39
CA GLY A 475 -2.87 6.96 -17.71
C GLY A 475 -3.91 5.98 -17.24
N GLY A 476 -3.54 4.71 -17.22
CA GLY A 476 -4.43 3.66 -16.78
C GLY A 476 -3.87 2.29 -17.03
N TYR A 477 -4.60 1.28 -16.58
CA TYR A 477 -4.33 -0.10 -16.93
C TYR A 477 -5.62 -0.80 -17.36
N LEU A 478 -5.45 -1.84 -18.17
CA LEU A 478 -6.46 -2.84 -18.45
C LEU A 478 -5.83 -4.21 -18.21
N GLN A 479 -6.50 -5.04 -17.44
CA GLN A 479 -6.08 -6.37 -17.08
C GLN A 479 -7.25 -7.33 -17.24
N GLY A 480 -6.99 -8.53 -17.73
CA GLY A 480 -7.98 -9.59 -17.72
C GLY A 480 -7.34 -10.96 -17.60
N GLY A 481 -8.14 -11.92 -17.17
CA GLY A 481 -7.74 -13.32 -17.15
C GLY A 481 -8.90 -14.29 -17.17
N VAL A 482 -8.53 -15.54 -17.30
CA VAL A 482 -9.45 -16.66 -17.51
C VAL A 482 -8.91 -17.89 -16.80
N PHE A 483 -9.75 -18.50 -15.96
CA PHE A 483 -9.51 -19.84 -15.43
C PHE A 483 -9.73 -20.88 -16.53
N VAL A 484 -8.65 -21.52 -17.00
CA VAL A 484 -8.72 -22.66 -17.93
C VAL A 484 -8.97 -23.97 -17.19
N LEU A 485 -8.58 -24.03 -15.92
CA LEU A 485 -8.99 -25.04 -14.95
C LEU A 485 -9.70 -24.31 -13.80
N PRO A 486 -10.99 -24.57 -13.54
CA PRO A 486 -11.78 -23.82 -12.57
C PRO A 486 -11.08 -23.71 -11.22
N ARG A 487 -10.83 -22.48 -10.78
CA ARG A 487 -10.20 -22.15 -9.47
C ARG A 487 -8.79 -22.71 -9.26
N GLU A 488 -8.17 -23.29 -10.29
CA GLU A 488 -6.85 -23.93 -10.18
C GLU A 488 -5.80 -23.25 -11.05
N PHE A 489 -6.12 -22.97 -12.31
CA PHE A 489 -5.14 -22.43 -13.26
C PHE A 489 -5.75 -21.32 -14.10
N GLU A 490 -5.17 -20.13 -13.99
CA GLU A 490 -5.62 -18.92 -14.66
C GLU A 490 -4.51 -18.35 -15.53
N PHE A 491 -4.81 -18.02 -16.78
CA PHE A 491 -3.97 -17.15 -17.58
C PHE A 491 -4.44 -15.70 -17.43
N TYR A 492 -3.51 -14.76 -17.46
CA TYR A 492 -3.84 -13.35 -17.45
C TYR A 492 -2.92 -12.52 -18.34
N GLY A 493 -3.41 -11.36 -18.74
CA GLY A 493 -2.65 -10.32 -19.44
C GLY A 493 -3.00 -8.94 -18.90
N ARG A 494 -2.04 -8.02 -18.98
CA ARG A 494 -2.17 -6.63 -18.55
C ARG A 494 -1.45 -5.68 -19.50
N GLY A 495 -2.09 -4.57 -19.82
CA GLY A 495 -1.44 -3.40 -20.42
C GLY A 495 -1.58 -2.21 -19.47
N SER A 496 -0.54 -1.39 -19.33
CA SER A 496 -0.66 -0.12 -18.62
C SER A 496 0.16 0.99 -19.28
N VAL A 497 -0.29 2.24 -19.11
CA VAL A 497 0.33 3.42 -19.73
C VAL A 497 0.29 4.60 -18.76
N VAL A 498 1.32 5.43 -18.83
CA VAL A 498 1.40 6.73 -18.19
C VAL A 498 1.90 7.72 -19.24
N ALA A 499 1.17 8.81 -19.44
CA ALA A 499 1.51 9.87 -20.37
C ALA A 499 1.36 11.23 -19.68
N GLY A 500 2.27 12.15 -19.94
CA GLY A 500 2.22 13.52 -19.43
C GLY A 500 3.19 14.41 -20.20
N ASP A 501 3.36 15.65 -19.73
CA ASP A 501 4.15 16.67 -20.42
C ASP A 501 5.63 16.30 -20.62
N TYR A 502 6.14 15.36 -19.81
CA TYR A 502 7.55 14.97 -19.78
C TYR A 502 7.84 13.64 -20.51
N GLY A 503 6.82 12.97 -21.05
CA GLY A 503 7.00 11.71 -21.76
C GLY A 503 5.87 10.72 -21.56
N THR A 504 6.03 9.57 -22.21
CA THR A 504 5.09 8.45 -22.12
C THR A 504 5.85 7.15 -21.93
N GLY A 505 5.41 6.38 -20.92
CA GLY A 505 5.89 5.05 -20.60
C GLY A 505 4.75 4.04 -20.54
N GLY A 506 5.07 2.75 -20.64
CA GLY A 506 4.07 1.69 -20.67
C GLY A 506 4.59 0.33 -20.24
N GLU A 507 3.66 -0.60 -20.04
CA GLU A 507 3.90 -2.00 -19.70
C GLU A 507 2.97 -2.89 -20.52
N TYR A 508 3.49 -4.01 -21.03
CA TYR A 508 2.71 -5.14 -21.51
C TYR A 508 3.16 -6.39 -20.78
N ALA A 509 2.27 -6.99 -19.99
CA ALA A 509 2.58 -8.17 -19.18
C ALA A 509 1.62 -9.31 -19.45
N GLY A 510 2.13 -10.53 -19.39
CA GLY A 510 1.35 -11.75 -19.51
C GLY A 510 1.91 -12.84 -18.61
N GLY A 511 1.04 -13.71 -18.12
CA GLY A 511 1.44 -14.69 -17.13
C GLY A 511 0.35 -15.68 -16.79
N PHE A 512 0.61 -16.43 -15.72
CA PHE A 512 -0.36 -17.36 -15.17
C PHE A 512 -0.35 -17.36 -13.64
N ASN A 513 -1.47 -17.77 -13.07
CA ASN A 513 -1.65 -18.09 -11.67
C ASN A 513 -1.99 -19.57 -11.54
N TRP A 514 -1.33 -20.25 -10.63
CA TRP A 514 -1.62 -21.63 -10.26
C TRP A 514 -1.91 -21.71 -8.77
N PHE A 515 -3.05 -22.31 -8.45
CA PHE A 515 -3.56 -22.58 -7.10
C PHE A 515 -3.48 -24.09 -6.87
N PRO A 516 -2.34 -24.60 -6.36
CA PRO A 516 -2.07 -26.04 -6.29
C PRO A 516 -2.97 -26.80 -5.32
N LEU A 517 -3.64 -26.10 -4.40
CA LEU A 517 -4.51 -26.68 -3.39
C LEU A 517 -5.94 -26.18 -3.61
N LEU A 518 -6.82 -27.04 -4.11
CA LEU A 518 -8.22 -26.68 -4.35
C LEU A 518 -8.91 -26.25 -3.05
N GLY A 519 -9.62 -25.13 -3.09
CA GLY A 519 -10.27 -24.52 -1.92
C GLY A 519 -9.31 -23.82 -0.94
N LYS A 520 -8.01 -23.76 -1.27
CA LYS A 520 -6.97 -23.10 -0.49
C LYS A 520 -6.25 -22.08 -1.38
N ASP A 521 -6.94 -20.99 -1.67
CA ASP A 521 -6.45 -19.83 -2.44
C ASP A 521 -5.26 -19.12 -1.78
N ASN A 522 -4.99 -19.49 -0.53
CA ASN A 522 -3.94 -18.96 0.32
C ASN A 522 -2.53 -19.46 -0.02
N LEU A 523 -2.39 -20.43 -0.92
CA LEU A 523 -1.14 -20.78 -1.59
C LEU A 523 -1.30 -20.55 -3.10
N ARG A 524 -0.50 -19.65 -3.65
CA ARG A 524 -0.56 -19.27 -5.07
C ARG A 524 0.83 -19.15 -5.68
N VAL A 525 1.01 -19.74 -6.85
CA VAL A 525 2.18 -19.54 -7.70
C VAL A 525 1.79 -18.60 -8.84
N THR A 526 2.54 -17.52 -9.02
CA THR A 526 2.31 -16.55 -10.10
C THR A 526 3.59 -16.35 -10.89
N THR A 527 3.49 -16.43 -12.21
CA THR A 527 4.60 -16.07 -13.10
C THR A 527 4.15 -14.96 -14.02
N ASP A 528 5.04 -14.01 -14.30
CA ASP A 528 4.80 -12.97 -15.28
C ASP A 528 6.05 -12.61 -16.09
N LEU A 529 5.80 -12.29 -17.35
CA LEU A 529 6.76 -11.71 -18.26
C LEU A 529 6.18 -10.39 -18.75
N ALA A 530 6.90 -9.30 -18.48
CA ALA A 530 6.50 -7.95 -18.84
C ALA A 530 7.55 -7.29 -19.72
N TYR A 531 7.11 -6.67 -20.81
CA TYR A 531 7.91 -5.69 -21.53
C TYR A 531 7.60 -4.30 -20.97
N VAL A 532 8.62 -3.65 -20.42
CA VAL A 532 8.53 -2.31 -19.82
C VAL A 532 9.16 -1.31 -20.77
N LEU A 533 8.47 -0.21 -21.05
CA LEU A 533 8.92 0.86 -21.93
C LEU A 533 9.00 2.17 -21.16
N ARG A 534 10.21 2.73 -20.98
CA ARG A 534 10.47 4.01 -20.31
C ARG A 534 9.66 4.16 -19.02
N SER A 535 9.87 3.25 -18.08
CA SER A 535 9.04 3.19 -16.88
C SER A 535 9.03 4.53 -16.12
N PRO A 536 7.86 5.16 -15.87
CA PRO A 536 7.81 6.33 -14.99
C PRO A 536 7.68 5.94 -13.52
N ALA A 537 7.40 4.67 -13.25
CA ALA A 537 7.25 4.14 -11.90
C ALA A 537 8.59 3.69 -11.32
N ASP A 538 8.74 3.83 -10.01
CA ASP A 538 9.90 3.37 -9.27
C ASP A 538 9.46 2.84 -7.91
N GLN A 539 9.61 1.53 -7.71
CA GLN A 539 9.29 0.88 -6.46
C GLN A 539 9.98 -0.48 -6.37
N ASN A 540 10.86 -0.64 -5.38
CA ASN A 540 11.62 -1.87 -5.17
C ASN A 540 10.74 -3.12 -5.01
N ARG A 541 9.57 -3.00 -4.38
CA ARG A 541 8.63 -4.13 -4.19
C ARG A 541 7.99 -4.59 -5.48
N THR A 542 7.80 -3.72 -6.47
CA THR A 542 7.18 -4.05 -7.76
C THR A 542 8.20 -4.44 -8.80
N ASN A 543 9.49 -4.15 -8.58
CA ASN A 543 10.58 -4.28 -9.55
C ASN A 543 10.50 -3.30 -10.74
N TYR A 544 9.61 -2.30 -10.72
CA TYR A 544 9.70 -1.17 -11.65
C TYR A 544 10.76 -0.18 -11.16
N VAL A 545 11.58 0.31 -12.10
CA VAL A 545 12.64 1.30 -11.86
C VAL A 545 12.47 2.41 -12.89
N ALA A 546 12.54 3.67 -12.44
CA ALA A 546 12.35 4.82 -13.32
C ALA A 546 13.33 4.79 -14.52
N GLY A 547 12.81 5.10 -15.70
CA GLY A 547 13.52 5.13 -16.98
C GLY A 547 13.79 3.78 -17.64
N TYR A 548 13.60 2.67 -16.94
CA TYR A 548 14.00 1.35 -17.46
C TYR A 548 13.15 0.96 -18.69
N THR A 549 13.83 0.39 -19.69
CA THR A 549 13.23 -0.19 -20.89
C THR A 549 13.84 -1.57 -21.13
N GLY A 550 13.00 -2.60 -21.26
CA GLY A 550 13.43 -3.98 -21.42
C GLY A 550 12.44 -5.01 -20.87
N TRP A 551 12.90 -6.24 -20.71
CA TRP A 551 12.10 -7.38 -20.26
C TRP A 551 12.24 -7.60 -18.76
N LEU A 552 11.12 -7.70 -18.05
CA LEU A 552 11.00 -8.05 -16.65
C LEU A 552 10.33 -9.43 -16.53
N LEU A 553 11.05 -10.41 -15.97
CA LEU A 553 10.54 -11.74 -15.65
C LEU A 553 10.38 -11.85 -14.13
N ARG A 554 9.22 -12.27 -13.64
CA ARG A 554 9.01 -12.58 -12.22
C ARG A 554 8.32 -13.93 -12.05
N ALA A 555 8.79 -14.71 -11.08
CA ALA A 555 8.13 -15.93 -10.63
C ALA A 555 7.99 -15.86 -9.12
N GLN A 556 6.79 -16.05 -8.61
CA GLN A 556 6.44 -15.77 -7.21
C GLN A 556 5.62 -16.91 -6.62
N VAL A 557 5.92 -17.26 -5.38
CA VAL A 557 5.06 -18.06 -4.51
C VAL A 557 4.55 -17.16 -3.40
N SER A 558 3.23 -17.09 -3.25
CA SER A 558 2.55 -16.34 -2.20
C SER A 558 1.89 -17.32 -1.24
N THR A 559 2.10 -17.13 0.05
CA THR A 559 1.40 -17.85 1.12
C THR A 559 0.69 -16.86 2.04
N SER A 560 -0.48 -17.24 2.54
CA SER A 560 -1.16 -16.55 3.64
C SER A 560 -1.80 -17.55 4.60
N PHE A 561 -1.70 -17.33 5.90
CA PHE A 561 -2.37 -18.17 6.89
C PHE A 561 -2.50 -17.49 8.24
#